data_AF-A0A974TE09-F1
#
_entry.id   AF-A0A974TE09-F1
#
_cell.length_a   1.000
_cell.length_b   1.000
_cell.length_c   1.000
_cell.angle_alpha   90.00
_cell.angle_beta   90.00
_cell.angle_gamma   90.00
#
_symmetry.space_group_name_H-M   'P 1'
#
loop_
_entity.id
_entity.type
_entity.pdbx_description
1 polymer ?
#
loop_
_entity_poly.entity_id
_entity_poly.type
_entity_poly.pdbx_seq_one_letter_code
_entity_poly.pdbx_strand_id
1 'polypeptide(L)' 'MTDPHHLPKTNLAEHRGYQIRLSQSSLEWIAFVARPKQRPTVIMAPERQAVLAKAYEWVDLQLASGQTPE' A
#
# COMPACT_ATOMS: atom_id res chain seq x y z
N MET A 1 11.09 22.69 -21.03
CA MET A 1 9.79 22.89 -20.35
C MET A 1 9.40 21.55 -19.75
N THR A 2 9.92 21.24 -18.57
CA THR A 2 9.61 20.01 -17.83
C THR A 2 8.30 20.25 -17.11
N ASP A 3 7.24 19.55 -17.53
CA ASP A 3 5.93 19.58 -16.89
C ASP A 3 6.06 19.13 -15.41
N PRO A 4 5.78 19.99 -14.42
CA PRO A 4 5.87 19.62 -13.01
C PRO A 4 4.67 18.81 -12.51
N HIS A 5 3.79 18.34 -13.41
CA HIS A 5 2.56 17.62 -13.09
C HIS A 5 2.56 16.17 -13.58
N HIS A 6 3.72 15.58 -13.86
CA HIS A 6 3.90 14.13 -13.86
C HIS A 6 3.84 13.55 -12.42
N LEU A 7 2.84 13.93 -11.65
CA LEU A 7 2.32 13.09 -10.58
C LEU A 7 1.80 11.83 -11.28
N PRO A 8 2.41 10.64 -11.08
CA PRO A 8 1.84 9.43 -11.65
C PRO A 8 0.42 9.29 -11.10
N LYS A 9 -0.53 9.48 -12.00
CA LYS A 9 -1.97 9.42 -11.78
C LYS A 9 -2.30 8.19 -10.94
N THR A 10 -2.71 8.42 -9.69
CA THR A 10 -3.58 7.53 -8.90
C THR A 10 -3.14 6.06 -8.77
N ASN A 11 -2.01 5.83 -8.12
CA ASN A 11 -1.70 4.54 -7.48
C ASN A 11 -1.70 4.66 -5.94
N LEU A 12 -2.35 5.69 -5.41
CA LEU A 12 -2.59 5.85 -3.99
C LEU A 12 -4.01 5.39 -3.67
N ALA A 13 -4.15 4.32 -2.90
CA ALA A 13 -5.41 3.87 -2.33
C ALA A 13 -5.37 4.13 -0.81
N GLU A 14 -6.51 4.47 -0.23
CA GLU A 14 -6.66 4.54 1.22
C GLU A 14 -7.53 3.38 1.70
N HIS A 15 -7.15 2.76 2.82
CA HIS A 15 -7.92 1.69 3.44
C HIS A 15 -7.85 1.79 4.96
N ARG A 16 -8.98 2.09 5.61
CA ARG A 16 -9.10 2.12 7.09
C ARG A 16 -8.00 2.95 7.78
N GLY A 17 -7.65 4.09 7.18
CA GLY A 17 -6.61 5.00 7.68
C GLY A 17 -5.17 4.59 7.35
N TYR A 18 -4.97 3.52 6.58
CA TYR A 18 -3.70 3.19 5.93
C TYR A 18 -3.68 3.76 4.51
N GLN A 19 -2.54 4.32 4.14
CA GLN A 19 -2.23 4.75 2.79
C GLN A 19 -1.44 3.66 2.08
N ILE A 20 -1.95 3.18 0.95
CA ILE A 20 -1.36 2.16 0.10
C ILE A 20 -0.88 2.83 -1.17
N ARG A 21 0.44 2.93 -1.36
CA ARG A 21 1.04 3.46 -2.58
C ARG A 21 1.56 2.31 -3.43
N LEU A 22 1.05 2.18 -4.65
CA LEU A 22 1.52 1.19 -5.60
C LEU A 22 2.60 1.80 -6.51
N SER A 23 3.68 1.06 -6.70
CA SER A 23 4.74 1.36 -7.65
C SER A 23 5.01 0.11 -8.47
N GLN A 24 5.16 0.27 -9.78
CA GLN A 24 5.62 -0.81 -10.63
C GLN A 24 7.16 -0.79 -10.70
N SER A 25 7.78 -1.92 -10.39
CA SER A 25 9.17 -2.23 -10.67
C SER A 25 9.26 -3.12 -11.92
N SER A 26 10.44 -3.27 -12.50
CA SER A 26 10.66 -3.87 -13.83
C SER A 26 9.95 -5.22 -14.07
N LEU A 27 9.77 -6.04 -13.02
CA LEU A 27 9.12 -7.35 -13.08
C LEU A 27 8.03 -7.56 -12.02
N GLU A 28 7.83 -6.60 -11.11
CA GLU A 28 6.98 -6.79 -9.94
C GLU A 28 6.25 -5.50 -9.56
N TRP A 29 5.07 -5.65 -8.99
CA TRP A 29 4.34 -4.58 -8.33
C TRP A 29 4.71 -4.53 -6.85
N ILE A 30 4.90 -3.31 -6.36
CA ILE A 30 5.25 -3.01 -4.98
C ILE A 30 4.13 -2.17 -4.37
N ALA A 31 3.62 -2.58 -3.22
CA ALA A 31 2.71 -1.80 -2.39
C ALA A 31 3.43 -1.32 -1.13
N PHE A 32 3.47 -0.01 -0.94
CA PHE A 32 3.92 0.63 0.29
C PHE A 32 2.69 0.95 1.14
N VAL A 33 2.53 0.24 2.24
CA VAL A 33 1.42 0.41 3.19
C VAL A 33 1.93 1.22 4.37
N ALA A 34 1.43 2.43 4.57
CA ALA A 34 1.86 3.32 5.63
C ALA A 34 0.66 3.84 6.43
N ARG A 35 0.82 3.98 7.74
CA ARG A 35 -0.12 4.68 8.62
C ARG A 35 0.66 5.70 9.44
N PRO A 36 0.11 6.89 9.72
CA PRO A 36 0.80 7.87 10.55
C PRO A 36 1.26 7.24 11.87
N LYS A 37 2.52 7.51 12.26
CA LYS A 37 3.15 7.01 13.49
C LYS A 37 3.38 5.49 13.55
N GLN A 38 3.20 4.76 12.45
CA GLN A 38 3.56 3.35 12.34
C GLN A 38 4.67 3.16 11.31
N ARG A 39 5.45 2.08 11.48
CA ARG A 39 6.46 1.71 10.47
C ARG A 39 5.73 1.27 9.20
N PRO A 40 6.11 1.79 8.03
CA PRO A 40 5.54 1.35 6.77
C PRO A 40 5.94 -0.10 6.49
N THR A 41 5.05 -0.82 5.81
CA THR A 41 5.27 -2.17 5.29
C THR A 41 5.37 -2.13 3.78
N VAL A 42 6.19 -3.03 3.23
CA VAL A 42 6.34 -3.21 1.79
C VAL A 42 5.86 -4.61 1.43
N ILE A 43 5.01 -4.69 0.40
CA ILE A 43 4.47 -5.95 -0.12
C ILE A 43 4.77 -6.01 -1.61
N MET A 44 5.19 -7.18 -2.09
CA MET A 44 5.56 -7.40 -3.49
C MET A 44 4.70 -8.51 -4.10
N ALA A 45 4.31 -8.32 -5.36
CA ALA A 45 3.65 -9.36 -6.15
C ALA A 45 3.86 -9.13 -7.65
N PRO A 46 3.83 -10.18 -8.48
CA PRO A 46 3.99 -10.02 -9.93
C PRO A 46 2.86 -9.23 -10.59
N GLU A 47 1.67 -9.20 -9.98
CA GLU A 47 0.47 -8.56 -10.54
C GLU A 47 -0.04 -7.43 -9.65
N ARG A 48 -0.54 -6.36 -10.29
CA ARG A 48 -1.12 -5.20 -9.60
C ARG A 48 -2.26 -5.58 -8.65
N GLN A 49 -3.16 -6.45 -9.11
CA GLN A 49 -4.30 -6.88 -8.31
C GLN A 49 -3.85 -7.75 -7.14
N ALA A 50 -2.88 -8.64 -7.36
CA ALA A 50 -2.32 -9.48 -6.31
C ALA A 50 -1.63 -8.65 -5.22
N VAL A 51 -0.84 -7.63 -5.58
CA VAL A 51 -0.17 -6.79 -4.57
C VAL A 51 -1.18 -5.97 -3.77
N LEU A 52 -2.25 -5.51 -4.43
CA LEU A 52 -3.29 -4.72 -3.80
C LEU A 52 -4.16 -5.57 -2.85
N ALA A 53 -4.56 -6.78 -3.27
CA ALA A 53 -5.29 -7.72 -2.44
C ALA A 53 -4.49 -8.06 -1.17
N LYS A 54 -3.20 -8.41 -1.33
CA LYS A 54 -2.30 -8.67 -0.19
C LYS A 54 -2.15 -7.46 0.73
N ALA A 55 -2.13 -6.24 0.18
CA ALA A 55 -2.07 -5.02 0.98
C ALA A 55 -3.35 -4.81 1.80
N TYR A 56 -4.53 -5.05 1.24
CA TYR A 56 -5.78 -5.00 1.99
C TYR A 56 -5.84 -6.07 3.08
N GLU A 57 -5.50 -7.32 2.76
CA GLU A 57 -5.46 -8.41 3.74
C GLU A 57 -4.50 -8.11 4.89
N TRP A 58 -3.31 -7.58 4.58
CA TRP A 58 -2.36 -7.19 5.61
C TRP A 58 -2.92 -6.10 6.53
N VAL A 59 -3.63 -5.10 5.98
CA VAL A 59 -4.27 -4.06 6.79
C VAL A 59 -5.36 -4.65 7.69
N ASP A 60 -6.22 -5.53 7.17
CA ASP A 60 -7.25 -6.20 7.97
C ASP A 60 -6.61 -7.04 9.10
N LEU A 61 -5.53 -7.77 8.82
CA LEU A 61 -4.78 -8.52 9.82
C LEU A 61 -4.14 -7.63 10.89
N GLN A 62 -3.58 -6.47 10.52
CA GLN A 62 -3.03 -5.53 11.49
C GLN A 62 -4.09 -4.94 12.41
N LEU A 63 -5.27 -4.67 11.87
CA LEU A 63 -6.40 -4.17 12.68
C LEU A 63 -6.94 -5.25 13.62
N ALA A 64 -7.06 -6.49 13.13
CA ALA A 64 -7.46 -7.62 13.96
C ALA A 64 -6.41 -7.94 15.05
N SER A 65 -5.12 -7.79 14.75
CA SER A 65 -4.02 -8.06 15.71
C SER A 65 -3.79 -6.90 16.69
N GLY A 66 -4.16 -5.67 16.32
CA GLY A 66 -4.14 -4.50 17.20
C GLY A 66 -5.35 -4.41 18.12
N GLN A 67 -6.41 -5.17 17.84
CA GLN A 67 -7.49 -5.46 18.79
C GLN A 67 -7.06 -6.62 19.68
N THR A 68 -6.11 -6.40 20.58
CA THR A 68 -6.06 -7.22 21.80
C THR A 68 -7.22 -6.73 22.67
N PRO A 69 -8.28 -7.52 22.91
CA PRO A 69 -9.16 -7.24 24.03
C PRO A 69 -8.33 -7.43 25.31
N GLU A 70 -8.55 -6.54 26.29
CA GLU A 70 -7.97 -6.60 27.65
C GLU A 70 -7.91 -8.01 28.27
#